data_AF-A0A0H3K790-F1
#
_entry.id   AF-A0A0H3K790-F1
#
_cell.length_a   1.000
_cell.length_b   1.000
_cell.length_c   1.000
_cell.angle_alpha   90.00
_cell.angle_beta   90.00
_cell.angle_gamma   90.00
#
_symmetry.space_group_name_H-M   'P 1'
#
loop_
_entity.id
_entity.type
_entity.pdbx_description
1 polymer ?
#
loop_
_entity_poly.entity_id
_entity_poly.type
_entity_poly.pdbx_seq_one_letter_code
_entity_poly.pdbx_strand_id
1 'polypeptide(L)'
;MKEQSSNNLGFFPLLQELDKYVPVKALQELLGDADGGQDLPKHTTKDALINEVQILLDQNAIDINSIIKLIQSYKFAGRVSVCWGIPLERRILSRNELSKIIQDRNSADPFKNEIRPQLTQKPAFNSAEWISGNLLRLEFVCAGKKYEIEDNYERRIVIPTKRLNSYIRLLDTTFVVETRASIRESEMLYNSMSLLLGIEIEPMTFTNQDILLLKQRTQWEIKSYKI
;
A
#
# COMPACT_ATOMS: atom_id res chain seq x y z
N MET A 1 -11.79 -45.98 -1.85
CA MET A 1 -11.57 -44.84 -0.93
C MET A 1 -10.09 -44.51 -1.01
N LYS A 2 -9.73 -43.35 -1.58
CA LYS A 2 -8.34 -42.87 -1.57
C LYS A 2 -8.15 -42.08 -0.28
N GLU A 3 -7.17 -42.51 0.52
CA GLU A 3 -6.76 -41.82 1.74
C GLU A 3 -6.30 -40.41 1.39
N GLN A 4 -7.00 -39.40 1.93
CA GLN A 4 -6.48 -38.04 2.02
C GLN A 4 -5.36 -38.06 3.05
N SER A 5 -4.11 -38.12 2.59
CA SER A 5 -2.95 -37.87 3.43
C SER A 5 -2.99 -36.42 3.92
N SER A 6 -3.36 -36.24 5.18
CA SER A 6 -3.38 -34.98 5.88
C SER A 6 -1.96 -34.42 6.06
N ASN A 7 -1.50 -33.61 5.10
CA ASN A 7 -0.39 -32.66 5.26
C ASN A 7 -0.87 -31.30 5.83
N ASN A 8 -2.01 -31.29 6.52
CA ASN A 8 -2.72 -30.10 7.03
C ASN A 8 -1.96 -29.22 8.04
N LEU A 9 -0.72 -29.56 8.42
CA LEU A 9 0.03 -28.86 9.47
C LEU A 9 1.11 -27.89 8.94
N GLY A 10 1.53 -28.00 7.68
CA GLY A 10 2.65 -27.21 7.15
C GLY A 10 2.32 -25.72 6.94
N PHE A 11 1.10 -25.42 6.46
CA PHE A 11 0.70 -24.08 6.06
C PHE A 11 -0.20 -23.35 7.06
N PHE A 12 -0.56 -23.99 8.18
CA PHE A 12 -1.51 -23.46 9.15
C PHE A 12 -1.16 -22.04 9.66
N PRO A 13 0.11 -21.69 9.96
CA PRO A 13 0.47 -20.32 10.32
C PRO A 13 0.24 -19.31 9.18
N LEU A 14 0.46 -19.73 7.93
CA LEU A 14 0.29 -18.90 6.74
C LEU A 14 -1.20 -18.60 6.47
N LEU A 15 -2.05 -19.62 6.59
CA LEU A 15 -3.50 -19.50 6.41
C LEU A 15 -4.13 -18.60 7.49
N GLN A 16 -3.66 -18.67 8.73
CA GLN A 16 -4.07 -17.74 9.79
C GLN A 16 -3.69 -16.29 9.48
N GLU A 17 -2.51 -16.06 8.88
CA GLU A 17 -2.12 -14.71 8.49
C GLU A 17 -2.96 -14.17 7.32
N LEU A 18 -3.37 -15.02 6.37
CA LEU A 18 -4.34 -14.65 5.34
C LEU A 18 -5.67 -14.23 5.95
N ASP A 19 -6.20 -15.02 6.88
CA ASP A 19 -7.44 -14.68 7.58
C ASP A 19 -7.31 -13.37 8.36
N LYS A 20 -6.17 -13.12 8.98
CA LYS A 20 -6.01 -11.96 9.83
C LYS A 20 -5.83 -10.66 9.04
N TYR A 21 -5.11 -10.70 7.92
CA TYR A 21 -4.61 -9.48 7.29
C TYR A 21 -5.17 -9.21 5.89
N VAL A 22 -5.42 -10.25 5.09
CA VAL A 22 -5.77 -10.07 3.67
C VAL A 22 -7.28 -9.92 3.50
N PRO A 23 -7.77 -8.90 2.76
CA PRO A 23 -9.20 -8.73 2.52
C PRO A 23 -9.75 -9.76 1.52
N VAL A 24 -11.04 -10.11 1.66
CA VAL A 24 -11.77 -11.07 0.80
C VAL A 24 -11.52 -10.86 -0.69
N LYS A 25 -11.60 -9.61 -1.15
CA LYS A 25 -11.37 -9.28 -2.56
C LYS A 25 -9.99 -9.68 -3.06
N ALA A 26 -8.95 -9.48 -2.25
CA ALA A 26 -7.60 -9.83 -2.64
C ALA A 26 -7.37 -11.35 -2.66
N LEU A 27 -8.08 -12.10 -1.80
CA LEU A 27 -8.13 -13.56 -1.89
C LEU A 27 -8.85 -14.03 -3.15
N GLN A 28 -9.95 -13.37 -3.53
CA GLN A 28 -10.65 -13.65 -4.80
C GLN A 28 -9.76 -13.37 -6.02
N GLU A 29 -9.03 -12.25 -6.02
CA GLU A 29 -8.05 -11.91 -7.07
C GLU A 29 -6.96 -13.00 -7.16
N LEU A 30 -6.37 -13.41 -6.02
CA LEU A 30 -5.36 -14.48 -5.97
C LEU A 30 -5.86 -15.81 -6.57
N LEU A 31 -7.09 -16.20 -6.23
CA LEU A 31 -7.67 -17.46 -6.69
C LEU A 31 -8.11 -17.39 -8.16
N GLY A 32 -8.61 -16.24 -8.62
CA GLY A 32 -8.97 -16.03 -10.03
C GLY A 32 -7.76 -16.15 -10.97
N ASP A 33 -6.59 -15.67 -10.53
CA ASP A 33 -5.33 -15.80 -11.28
C ASP A 33 -4.83 -17.26 -11.34
N ALA A 34 -5.16 -18.08 -10.34
CA ALA A 34 -4.73 -19.47 -10.24
C ALA A 34 -5.65 -20.46 -10.99
N ASP A 35 -6.95 -20.19 -11.06
CA ASP A 35 -7.95 -21.07 -11.66
C ASP A 35 -8.29 -20.70 -13.13
N GLY A 36 -7.35 -20.03 -13.82
CA GLY A 36 -7.47 -19.69 -15.24
C GLY A 36 -8.53 -18.63 -15.55
N GLY A 37 -8.87 -17.76 -14.59
CA GLY A 37 -9.73 -16.60 -14.82
C GLY A 37 -11.24 -16.83 -14.66
N GLN A 38 -11.67 -17.89 -13.97
CA GLN A 38 -13.07 -18.01 -13.58
C GLN A 38 -13.37 -17.09 -12.39
N ASP A 39 -14.31 -16.15 -12.59
CA ASP A 39 -14.80 -15.27 -11.54
C ASP A 39 -15.47 -16.11 -10.44
N LEU A 40 -14.83 -16.18 -9.27
CA LEU A 40 -15.41 -16.80 -8.08
C LEU A 40 -16.73 -16.10 -7.70
N PRO A 41 -17.68 -16.82 -7.08
CA PRO A 41 -18.95 -16.25 -6.66
C PRO A 41 -18.74 -15.00 -5.78
N LYS A 42 -19.45 -13.91 -6.10
CA LYS A 42 -19.35 -12.62 -5.37
C LYS A 42 -19.62 -12.70 -3.87
N HIS A 43 -20.29 -13.76 -3.41
CA HIS A 43 -20.73 -13.95 -2.01
C HIS A 43 -19.98 -15.06 -1.25
N THR A 44 -18.81 -15.50 -1.74
CA THR A 44 -18.01 -16.51 -1.04
C THR A 44 -17.47 -15.97 0.29
N THR A 45 -17.61 -16.77 1.36
CA THR A 45 -17.09 -16.42 2.69
C THR A 45 -15.56 -16.46 2.70
N LYS A 46 -14.96 -15.70 3.62
CA LYS A 46 -13.50 -15.64 3.75
C LYS A 46 -12.90 -17.01 4.07
N ASP A 47 -13.52 -17.76 4.97
CA ASP A 47 -13.10 -19.12 5.34
C ASP A 47 -13.12 -20.07 4.14
N ALA A 48 -14.14 -19.98 3.28
CA ALA A 48 -14.21 -20.78 2.07
C ALA A 48 -13.08 -20.44 1.09
N LEU A 49 -12.74 -19.14 0.93
CA LEU A 49 -11.60 -18.73 0.10
C LEU A 49 -10.27 -19.23 0.68
N ILE A 50 -10.10 -19.23 2.00
CA ILE A 50 -8.86 -19.70 2.65
C ILE A 50 -8.72 -21.21 2.51
N ASN A 51 -9.82 -21.96 2.64
CA ASN A 51 -9.83 -23.39 2.38
C ASN A 51 -9.46 -23.69 0.92
N GLU A 52 -9.94 -22.90 -0.04
CA GLU A 52 -9.56 -23.05 -1.44
C GLU A 52 -8.07 -22.76 -1.66
N VAL A 53 -7.53 -21.72 -1.03
CA VAL A 53 -6.09 -21.44 -1.05
C VAL A 53 -5.28 -22.62 -0.49
N GLN A 54 -5.76 -23.26 0.58
CA GLN A 54 -5.12 -24.46 1.14
C GLN A 54 -5.14 -25.63 0.15
N ILE A 55 -6.28 -25.89 -0.50
CA ILE A 55 -6.41 -26.94 -1.51
C ILE A 55 -5.44 -26.71 -2.68
N LEU A 56 -5.36 -25.47 -3.18
CA LEU A 56 -4.45 -25.13 -4.28
C LEU A 56 -2.98 -25.18 -3.88
N LEU A 57 -2.64 -24.86 -2.63
CA LEU A 57 -1.29 -25.05 -2.09
C LEU A 57 -0.92 -26.53 -2.03
N ASP A 58 -1.81 -27.37 -1.52
CA ASP A 58 -1.59 -28.82 -1.42
C ASP A 58 -1.44 -29.46 -2.82
N GLN A 59 -2.06 -28.86 -3.84
CA GLN A 59 -1.94 -29.27 -5.23
C GLN A 59 -0.74 -28.65 -5.97
N ASN A 60 0.05 -27.78 -5.33
CA ASN A 60 1.10 -26.97 -5.95
C ASN A 60 0.60 -26.11 -7.15
N ALA A 61 -0.69 -25.76 -7.17
CA ALA A 61 -1.30 -24.90 -8.19
C ALA A 61 -1.05 -23.40 -7.93
N ILE A 62 -0.76 -23.04 -6.67
CA ILE A 62 -0.34 -21.70 -6.26
C ILE A 62 1.06 -21.75 -5.64
N ASP A 63 1.92 -20.79 -5.99
CA ASP A 63 3.21 -20.60 -5.34
C ASP A 63 3.04 -19.99 -3.94
N ILE A 64 3.69 -20.61 -2.94
CA ILE A 64 3.73 -20.12 -1.57
C ILE A 64 4.30 -18.71 -1.47
N ASN A 65 5.25 -18.32 -2.33
CA ASN A 65 5.81 -16.97 -2.28
C ASN A 65 4.81 -15.91 -2.72
N SER A 66 3.88 -16.22 -3.63
CA SER A 66 2.79 -15.32 -4.00
C SER A 66 1.87 -15.04 -2.82
N ILE A 67 1.59 -16.05 -2.01
CA ILE A 67 0.82 -15.91 -0.77
C ILE A 67 1.59 -15.05 0.26
N ILE A 68 2.87 -15.32 0.47
CA ILE A 68 3.71 -14.55 1.40
C ILE A 68 3.74 -13.07 0.99
N LYS A 69 3.92 -12.78 -0.31
CA LYS A 69 3.87 -11.41 -0.84
C LYS A 69 2.51 -10.77 -0.58
N LEU A 70 1.43 -11.47 -0.85
CA LEU A 70 0.07 -10.97 -0.61
C LEU A 70 -0.13 -10.62 0.87
N ILE A 71 0.24 -11.51 1.78
CA ILE A 71 0.21 -11.24 3.22
C ILE A 71 1.04 -10.01 3.54
N GLN A 72 2.28 -9.91 3.06
CA GLN A 72 3.14 -8.75 3.32
C GLN A 72 2.50 -7.43 2.86
N SER A 73 1.86 -7.42 1.69
CA SER A 73 1.18 -6.22 1.15
C SER A 73 0.06 -5.69 2.08
N TYR A 74 -0.58 -6.58 2.86
CA TYR A 74 -1.72 -6.23 3.72
C TYR A 74 -1.40 -6.26 5.23
N LYS A 75 -0.44 -7.06 5.69
CA LYS A 75 -0.09 -7.26 7.11
C LYS A 75 0.33 -5.97 7.82
N PHE A 76 0.95 -5.06 7.07
CA PHE A 76 1.42 -3.77 7.56
C PHE A 76 0.42 -2.63 7.31
N ALA A 77 -0.75 -2.91 6.71
CA ALA A 77 -1.80 -1.92 6.51
C ALA A 77 -2.38 -1.45 7.86
N GLY A 78 -2.23 -0.16 8.16
CA GLY A 78 -2.93 0.50 9.27
C GLY A 78 -2.41 0.22 10.69
N ARG A 79 -1.36 -0.59 10.87
CA ARG A 79 -0.72 -0.81 12.18
C ARG A 79 0.67 -0.18 12.22
N VAL A 80 0.73 1.13 12.50
CA VAL A 80 1.95 1.90 12.85
C VAL A 80 3.13 1.78 11.85
N SER A 81 2.90 1.20 10.68
CA SER A 81 3.95 0.91 9.70
C SER A 81 4.12 2.15 8.85
N VAL A 82 5.20 2.91 9.11
CA VAL A 82 5.59 3.99 8.22
C VAL A 82 6.32 3.34 7.05
N CYS A 83 5.75 3.43 5.85
CA CYS A 83 6.51 3.10 4.63
C CYS A 83 7.36 4.30 4.27
N TRP A 84 8.61 4.03 3.92
CA TRP A 84 9.53 5.04 3.39
C TRP A 84 9.74 4.84 1.90
N GLY A 85 9.97 5.95 1.21
CA GLY A 85 10.38 5.99 -0.17
C GLY A 85 11.53 6.97 -0.32
N ILE A 86 12.45 6.68 -1.22
CA ILE A 86 13.61 7.53 -1.50
C ILE A 86 13.63 7.89 -2.99
N PRO A 87 14.07 9.11 -3.35
CA PRO A 87 14.28 9.43 -4.74
C PRO A 87 15.46 8.61 -5.29
N LEU A 88 15.31 8.07 -6.50
CA LEU A 88 16.40 7.38 -7.21
C LEU A 88 17.51 8.36 -7.61
N GLU A 89 17.11 9.56 -8.01
CA GLU A 89 18.04 10.64 -8.31
C GLU A 89 18.46 11.33 -7.02
N ARG A 90 19.77 11.35 -6.74
CA ARG A 90 20.33 12.17 -5.64
C ARG A 90 20.24 13.64 -6.02
N ARG A 91 19.12 14.26 -5.65
CA ARG A 91 18.86 15.68 -5.86
C ARG A 91 18.56 16.36 -4.53
N ILE A 92 19.37 17.35 -4.18
CA ILE A 92 19.07 18.26 -3.08
C ILE A 92 17.94 19.17 -3.57
N LEU A 93 16.83 19.19 -2.83
CA LEU A 93 15.71 20.09 -3.09
C LEU A 93 15.58 21.04 -1.92
N SER A 94 15.74 22.34 -2.18
CA SER A 94 15.37 23.37 -1.23
C SER A 94 13.84 23.49 -1.11
N ARG A 95 13.39 24.07 0.00
CA ARG A 95 11.98 24.39 0.24
C ARG A 95 11.34 25.17 -0.92
N ASN A 96 12.09 26.13 -1.48
CA ASN A 96 11.62 27.00 -2.55
C ASN A 96 11.50 26.24 -3.88
N GLU A 97 12.48 25.40 -4.21
CA GLU A 97 12.43 24.57 -5.42
C GLU A 97 11.27 23.59 -5.36
N LEU A 98 11.07 22.92 -4.23
CA LEU A 98 9.96 21.97 -4.06
C LEU A 98 8.61 22.68 -4.15
N SER A 99 8.47 23.84 -3.51
CA SER A 99 7.24 24.64 -3.58
C SER A 99 6.97 25.11 -5.01
N LYS A 100 8.01 25.51 -5.75
CA LYS A 100 7.92 25.92 -7.15
C LYS A 100 7.53 24.74 -8.06
N ILE A 101 8.14 23.57 -7.90
CA ILE A 101 7.78 22.36 -8.67
C ILE A 101 6.29 22.04 -8.48
N ILE A 102 5.81 22.04 -7.24
CA ILE A 102 4.41 21.78 -6.92
C ILE A 102 3.50 22.85 -7.53
N GLN A 103 3.88 24.13 -7.47
CA GLN A 103 3.09 25.21 -8.08
C GLN A 103 3.06 25.12 -9.60
N ASP A 104 4.22 24.98 -10.25
CA ASP A 104 4.35 24.93 -11.71
C ASP A 104 3.54 23.76 -12.28
N ARG A 105 3.58 22.59 -11.63
CA ARG A 105 2.84 21.39 -12.06
C ARG A 105 1.33 21.44 -11.75
N ASN A 106 0.90 22.25 -10.79
CA ASN A 106 -0.53 22.47 -10.47
C ASN A 106 -1.11 23.71 -11.16
N SER A 107 -0.28 24.56 -11.77
CA SER A 107 -0.72 25.78 -12.47
C SER A 107 -1.54 25.49 -13.73
N ALA A 108 -1.43 24.27 -14.27
CA ALA A 108 -2.37 23.70 -15.23
C ALA A 108 -3.56 23.10 -14.47
N ASP A 109 -4.50 23.96 -14.06
CA ASP A 109 -5.72 23.59 -13.34
C ASP A 109 -6.51 22.48 -14.08
N PRO A 110 -6.43 21.20 -13.64
CA PRO A 110 -7.20 20.13 -14.27
C PRO A 110 -8.69 20.24 -13.91
N PHE A 111 -9.01 20.93 -12.81
CA PHE A 111 -10.37 21.15 -12.31
C PHE A 111 -11.10 22.27 -13.05
N LYS A 112 -10.38 23.16 -13.76
CA LYS A 112 -10.99 24.12 -14.70
C LYS A 112 -11.57 23.45 -15.94
N ASN A 113 -11.01 22.32 -16.37
CA ASN A 113 -11.47 21.60 -17.56
C ASN A 113 -12.42 20.44 -17.25
N GLU A 114 -12.44 19.92 -16.02
CA GLU A 114 -13.40 18.90 -15.62
C GLU A 114 -14.14 19.35 -14.36
N ILE A 115 -15.38 19.82 -14.53
CA ILE A 115 -16.26 20.18 -13.41
C ILE A 115 -16.62 18.94 -12.56
N ARG A 116 -16.26 17.72 -13.02
CA ARG A 116 -16.40 16.45 -12.30
C ARG A 116 -15.40 15.39 -12.82
N PRO A 117 -14.08 15.48 -12.56
CA PRO A 117 -13.22 14.34 -12.84
C PRO A 117 -13.79 13.14 -12.08
N GLN A 118 -13.89 11.99 -12.74
CA GLN A 118 -14.37 10.78 -12.07
C GLN A 118 -13.46 10.52 -10.86
N LEU A 119 -14.04 10.34 -9.67
CA LEU A 119 -13.31 9.82 -8.52
C LEU A 119 -12.72 8.47 -8.95
N THR A 120 -11.44 8.45 -9.26
CA THR A 120 -10.71 7.22 -9.63
C THR A 120 -10.03 6.64 -8.40
N GLN A 121 -9.61 5.37 -8.48
CA GLN A 121 -8.79 4.78 -7.42
C GLN A 121 -7.37 5.35 -7.37
N LYS A 122 -6.92 6.08 -8.40
CA LYS A 122 -5.59 6.70 -8.41
C LYS A 122 -5.58 7.96 -7.52
N PRO A 123 -4.61 8.11 -6.60
CA PRO A 123 -4.49 9.31 -5.77
C PRO A 123 -4.20 10.54 -6.64
N ALA A 124 -5.08 11.52 -6.57
CA ALA A 124 -4.86 12.84 -7.16
C ALA A 124 -4.35 13.80 -6.08
N PHE A 125 -3.38 14.63 -6.42
CA PHE A 125 -2.88 15.66 -5.51
C PHE A 125 -4.01 16.64 -5.14
N ASN A 126 -4.12 16.98 -3.86
CA ASN A 126 -5.13 17.91 -3.34
C ASN A 126 -4.52 19.17 -2.74
N SER A 127 -3.56 19.03 -1.83
CA SER A 127 -2.94 20.19 -1.18
C SER A 127 -1.54 19.89 -0.65
N ALA A 128 -0.76 20.94 -0.43
CA ALA A 128 0.58 20.88 0.15
C ALA A 128 0.69 21.88 1.31
N GLU A 129 1.20 21.44 2.45
CA GLU A 129 1.35 22.25 3.67
C GLU A 129 2.69 21.98 4.35
N TRP A 130 3.50 23.02 4.55
CA TRP A 130 4.73 22.92 5.33
C TRP A 130 4.40 22.85 6.82
N ILE A 131 4.63 21.68 7.43
CA ILE A 131 4.43 21.47 8.88
C ILE A 131 5.62 22.05 9.67
N SER A 132 6.83 21.95 9.12
CA SER A 132 8.05 22.51 9.72
C SER A 132 9.01 23.00 8.62
N GLY A 133 10.18 23.52 9.02
CA GLY A 133 11.19 24.01 8.08
C GLY A 133 11.70 22.95 7.08
N ASN A 134 11.62 21.67 7.43
CA ASN A 134 12.10 20.55 6.61
C ASN A 134 11.03 19.47 6.37
N LEU A 135 9.78 19.68 6.76
CA LEU A 135 8.70 18.69 6.62
C LEU A 135 7.53 19.29 5.85
N LEU A 136 7.25 18.72 4.68
CA LEU A 136 6.12 19.06 3.83
C LEU A 136 5.08 17.93 3.88
N ARG A 137 3.83 18.25 4.20
CA ARG A 137 2.69 17.34 4.04
C ARG A 137 2.09 17.53 2.66
N LEU A 138 1.87 16.43 1.95
CA LEU A 138 1.08 16.35 0.74
C LEU A 138 -0.19 15.55 1.03
N GLU A 139 -1.35 16.15 0.74
CA GLU A 139 -2.63 15.47 0.79
C GLU A 139 -3.03 15.04 -0.63
N PHE A 140 -3.47 13.79 -0.74
CA PHE A 140 -4.01 13.20 -1.96
C PHE A 140 -5.45 12.73 -1.71
N VAL A 141 -6.28 12.78 -2.74
CA VAL A 141 -7.68 12.32 -2.74
C VAL A 141 -7.88 11.21 -3.77
N CYS A 142 -8.66 10.19 -3.42
CA CYS A 142 -9.06 9.14 -4.35
C CYS A 142 -10.44 8.56 -4.00
N ALA A 143 -11.00 7.77 -4.90
CA ALA A 143 -12.19 6.97 -4.63
C ALA A 143 -11.92 5.92 -3.55
N GLY A 144 -12.74 5.93 -2.50
CA GLY A 144 -12.82 4.88 -1.51
C GLY A 144 -13.55 3.64 -2.04
N LYS A 145 -13.82 2.69 -1.14
CA LYS A 145 -14.59 1.49 -1.49
C LYS A 145 -16.01 1.87 -1.89
N LYS A 146 -16.53 1.26 -2.96
CA LYS A 146 -17.93 1.39 -3.35
C LYS A 146 -18.81 0.65 -2.34
N TYR A 147 -19.86 1.31 -1.87
CA TYR A 147 -20.89 0.73 -1.01
C TYR A 147 -22.24 0.79 -1.75
N GLU A 148 -23.06 -0.21 -1.52
CA GLU A 148 -24.46 -0.20 -1.92
C GLU A 148 -25.30 0.03 -0.67
N ILE A 149 -26.12 1.07 -0.69
CA ILE A 149 -27.06 1.38 0.38
C ILE A 149 -28.45 1.25 -0.22
N GLU A 150 -29.32 0.49 0.45
CA GLU A 150 -30.74 0.44 0.12
C GLU A 150 -31.47 1.46 1.00
N ASP A 151 -32.04 2.48 0.36
CA ASP A 151 -32.80 3.53 1.02
C ASP A 151 -34.10 3.74 0.23
N ASN A 152 -35.25 3.73 0.91
CA ASN A 152 -36.59 3.84 0.30
C ASN A 152 -36.84 2.88 -0.88
N TYR A 153 -36.43 1.61 -0.77
CA TYR A 153 -36.55 0.60 -1.85
C TYR A 153 -35.75 0.90 -3.12
N GLU A 154 -34.85 1.89 -3.08
CA GLU A 154 -33.88 2.18 -4.15
C GLU A 154 -32.47 1.78 -3.71
N ARG A 155 -31.79 0.98 -4.53
CA ARG A 155 -30.36 0.70 -4.34
C ARG A 155 -29.54 1.87 -4.88
N ARG A 156 -28.79 2.51 -4.01
CA ARG A 156 -27.90 3.62 -4.35
C ARG A 156 -26.45 3.19 -4.17
N ILE A 157 -25.63 3.56 -5.14
CA ILE A 157 -24.19 3.33 -5.14
C ILE A 157 -23.51 4.55 -4.53
N VAL A 158 -22.81 4.37 -3.42
CA VAL A 158 -22.03 5.42 -2.77
C VAL A 158 -20.54 5.12 -2.94
N ILE A 159 -19.79 6.08 -3.45
CA ILE A 159 -18.33 6.03 -3.56
C ILE A 159 -17.77 7.18 -2.72
N PRO A 160 -17.34 6.94 -1.47
CA PRO A 160 -16.82 7.99 -0.63
C PRO A 160 -15.46 8.46 -1.14
N THR A 161 -15.14 9.74 -0.88
CA THR A 161 -13.79 10.25 -1.13
C THR A 161 -12.87 9.84 0.02
N LYS A 162 -11.77 9.16 -0.30
CA LYS A 162 -10.70 8.82 0.64
C LYS A 162 -9.60 9.87 0.55
N ARG A 163 -9.08 10.28 1.71
CA ARG A 163 -7.91 11.16 1.82
C ARG A 163 -6.70 10.36 2.28
N LEU A 164 -5.57 10.62 1.65
CA LEU A 164 -4.30 9.97 1.92
C LEU A 164 -3.25 11.06 2.15
N ASN A 165 -2.43 10.90 3.20
CA ASN A 165 -1.35 11.83 3.49
C ASN A 165 -0.01 11.17 3.20
N SER A 166 0.88 11.94 2.58
CA SER A 166 2.31 11.64 2.51
C SER A 166 3.12 12.82 3.01
N TYR A 167 4.33 12.56 3.47
CA TYR A 167 5.22 13.56 4.04
C TYR A 167 6.57 13.50 3.34
N ILE A 168 7.04 14.64 2.85
CA ILE A 168 8.41 14.80 2.36
C ILE A 168 9.25 15.43 3.46
N ARG A 169 10.27 14.70 3.92
CA ARG A 169 11.28 15.20 4.83
C ARG A 169 12.53 15.56 4.04
N LEU A 170 12.88 16.84 4.05
CA LEU A 170 14.14 17.32 3.49
C LEU A 170 15.30 16.94 4.43
N LEU A 171 16.32 16.33 3.86
CA LEU A 171 17.60 16.02 4.50
C LEU A 171 18.70 16.87 3.84
N ASP A 172 19.91 16.83 4.40
CA ASP A 172 21.02 17.66 3.93
C ASP A 172 21.43 17.35 2.48
N THR A 173 21.28 16.09 2.05
CA THR A 173 21.76 15.59 0.75
C THR A 173 20.67 15.03 -0.17
N THR A 174 19.45 14.84 0.36
CA THR A 174 18.32 14.22 -0.35
C THR A 174 17.02 14.56 0.37
N PHE A 175 15.93 13.87 0.02
CA PHE A 175 14.72 13.86 0.81
C PHE A 175 14.21 12.42 0.98
N VAL A 176 13.38 12.21 2.00
CA VAL A 176 12.68 10.95 2.22
C VAL A 176 11.19 11.21 2.16
N VAL A 177 10.47 10.28 1.57
CA VAL A 177 9.02 10.26 1.55
C VAL A 177 8.51 9.29 2.60
N GLU A 178 7.59 9.72 3.44
CA GLU A 178 6.97 8.92 4.48
C GLU A 178 5.46 8.81 4.22
N THR A 179 4.89 7.61 4.37
CA THR A 179 3.45 7.39 4.31
C THR A 179 3.04 6.39 5.37
N ARG A 180 1.80 6.53 5.87
CA ARG A 180 1.18 5.61 6.84
C ARG A 180 0.12 4.73 6.18
N ALA A 181 0.06 4.71 4.86
CA ALA A 181 -0.85 3.88 4.09
C ALA A 181 -0.36 2.41 4.06
N SER A 182 -1.22 1.49 3.61
CA SER A 182 -0.78 0.11 3.32
C SER A 182 0.31 0.08 2.24
N ILE A 183 1.13 -0.98 2.15
CA ILE A 183 2.21 -1.05 1.13
C ILE A 183 1.65 -0.82 -0.29
N ARG A 184 0.53 -1.47 -0.63
CA ARG A 184 -0.17 -1.28 -1.90
C ARG A 184 -0.57 0.18 -2.14
N GLU A 185 -1.08 0.86 -1.13
CA GLU A 185 -1.46 2.28 -1.24
C GLU A 185 -0.24 3.20 -1.26
N SER A 186 0.83 2.83 -0.56
CA SER A 186 2.10 3.53 -0.54
C SER A 186 2.75 3.52 -1.92
N GLU A 187 2.74 2.39 -2.64
CA GLU A 187 3.18 2.32 -4.03
C GLU A 187 2.38 3.26 -4.94
N MET A 188 1.05 3.27 -4.80
CA MET A 188 0.19 4.18 -5.56
C MET A 188 0.48 5.66 -5.23
N LEU A 189 0.77 5.98 -3.97
CA LEU A 189 1.15 7.31 -3.53
C LEU A 189 2.52 7.71 -4.06
N TYR A 190 3.53 6.84 -3.98
CA TYR A 190 4.87 7.11 -4.51
C TYR A 190 4.83 7.36 -6.01
N ASN A 191 4.07 6.57 -6.78
CA ASN A 191 3.86 6.83 -8.20
C ASN A 191 3.23 8.20 -8.46
N SER A 192 2.20 8.55 -7.68
CA SER A 192 1.51 9.85 -7.80
C SER A 192 2.44 11.02 -7.43
N MET A 193 3.31 10.81 -6.45
CA MET A 193 4.34 11.76 -6.06
C MET A 193 5.44 11.88 -7.10
N SER A 194 5.87 10.77 -7.70
CA SER A 194 6.88 10.77 -8.75
C SER A 194 6.40 11.60 -9.93
N LEU A 195 5.13 11.48 -10.30
CA LEU A 195 4.48 12.31 -11.32
C LEU A 195 4.40 13.78 -10.91
N LEU A 196 4.00 14.07 -9.66
CA LEU A 196 3.89 15.44 -9.14
C LEU A 196 5.25 16.16 -9.13
N LEU A 197 6.30 15.47 -8.68
CA LEU A 197 7.63 16.03 -8.51
C LEU A 197 8.48 15.95 -9.78
N GLY A 198 8.14 15.06 -10.70
CA GLY A 198 8.99 14.69 -11.83
C GLY A 198 10.28 14.00 -11.40
N ILE A 199 10.27 13.28 -10.27
CA ILE A 199 11.41 12.57 -9.70
C ILE A 199 10.94 11.18 -9.30
N GLU A 200 11.60 10.13 -9.78
CA GLU A 200 11.23 8.77 -9.42
C GLU A 200 11.52 8.47 -7.95
N ILE A 201 10.48 8.06 -7.22
CA ILE A 201 10.54 7.64 -5.82
C ILE A 201 10.32 6.13 -5.76
N GLU A 202 11.30 5.41 -5.21
CA GLU A 202 11.19 3.98 -4.97
C GLU A 202 10.85 3.66 -3.52
N PRO A 203 10.01 2.61 -3.28
CA PRO A 203 9.73 2.15 -1.93
C PRO A 203 10.99 1.55 -1.30
N MET A 204 11.29 1.97 -0.07
CA MET A 204 12.37 1.40 0.70
C MET A 204 11.93 0.05 1.28
N THR A 205 12.47 -1.04 0.74
CA THR A 205 12.25 -2.39 1.25
C THR A 205 13.41 -2.81 2.14
N PHE A 206 13.12 -3.22 3.38
CA PHE A 206 14.12 -3.84 4.26
C PHE A 206 13.98 -5.35 4.20
N THR A 207 15.07 -6.05 3.89
CA THR A 207 15.11 -7.50 4.08
C THR A 207 15.16 -7.84 5.57
N ASN A 208 14.83 -9.08 5.93
CA ASN A 208 14.99 -9.56 7.31
C ASN A 208 16.43 -9.38 7.80
N GLN A 209 17.41 -9.53 6.91
CA GLN A 209 18.82 -9.32 7.21
C GLN A 209 19.12 -7.84 7.51
N ASP A 210 18.57 -6.90 6.74
CA ASP A 210 18.74 -5.46 6.98
C ASP A 210 18.15 -5.06 8.34
N ILE A 211 16.98 -5.59 8.69
CA ILE A 211 16.33 -5.35 9.99
C ILE A 211 17.20 -5.90 11.13
N LEU A 212 17.77 -7.11 10.97
CA LEU A 212 18.66 -7.71 11.96
C LEU A 212 19.93 -6.86 12.16
N LEU A 213 20.54 -6.41 11.07
CA LEU A 213 21.73 -5.54 11.11
C LEU A 213 21.42 -4.20 11.79
N LEU A 214 20.27 -3.58 11.49
CA LEU A 214 19.85 -2.33 12.13
C LEU A 214 19.58 -2.50 13.64
N LYS A 215 18.95 -3.60 14.04
CA LYS A 215 18.74 -3.93 15.46
C LYS A 215 20.06 -4.14 16.20
N GLN A 216 21.03 -4.80 15.56
CA GLN A 216 22.36 -4.95 16.13
C GLN A 216 23.03 -3.58 16.26
N ARG A 217 23.11 -2.77 15.20
CA ARG A 217 23.74 -1.43 15.26
C ARG A 217 23.12 -0.52 16.33
N THR A 218 21.79 -0.43 16.39
CA THR A 218 21.11 0.39 17.40
C THR A 218 21.36 -0.09 18.83
N GLN A 219 21.47 -1.40 19.07
CA GLN A 219 21.88 -1.92 20.38
C GLN A 219 23.31 -1.56 20.76
N TRP A 220 24.22 -1.47 19.77
CA TRP A 220 25.60 -1.06 20.00
C TRP A 220 25.68 0.44 20.29
N GLU A 221 24.98 1.28 19.53
CA GLU A 221 24.91 2.72 19.79
C GLU A 221 24.32 3.05 21.18
N ILE A 222 23.24 2.38 21.59
CA ILE A 222 22.65 2.54 22.93
C ILE A 222 23.66 2.15 24.04
N LYS A 223 24.54 1.18 23.79
CA LYS A 223 25.61 0.83 24.73
C LYS A 223 26.75 1.85 24.73
N SER A 224 27.07 2.44 23.59
CA SER A 224 28.11 3.47 23.45
C SER A 224 27.76 4.80 24.14
N TYR A 225 26.47 5.14 24.26
CA TYR A 225 25.98 6.32 24.97
C TYR A 225 25.80 6.12 26.50
N LYS A 226 26.15 4.94 27.03
CA LYS A 226 26.11 4.63 28.48
C LYS A 226 27.48 4.78 29.18
N ILE A 227 28.38 5.59 28.63
CA ILE A 227 29.68 5.93 29.24
C ILE A 227 29.61 7.36 29.79
#